data_AF-A0A2S9GQ59-F1
#
_entry.id   AF-A0A2S9GQ59-F1
#
_cell.length_a   1.000
_cell.length_b   1.000
_cell.length_c   1.000
_cell.angle_alpha   90.00
_cell.angle_beta   90.00
_cell.angle_gamma   90.00
#
_symmetry.space_group_name_H-M   'P 1'
#
loop_
_entity.id
_entity.type
_entity.pdbx_description
1 polymer ?
#
loop_
_entity_poly.entity_id
_entity_poly.type
_entity_poly.pdbx_seq_one_letter_code
_entity_poly.pdbx_strand_id
1 'polypeptide(L)' 'RCAEVLLGDVVVGHAGQLHPSVVERSGLPKGTCAVEIDLDVVPLTERLPAPAVSPFPAVFQDVALIVADDVE' A
#
# COMPACT_ATOMS: atom_id res chain seq x y z
N ARG A 1 -3.13 11.42 6.62
CA ARG A 1 -2.31 10.19 6.74
C ARG A 1 -3.22 8.98 6.59
N CYS A 2 -3.85 8.87 5.42
CA CYS A 2 -4.78 7.80 5.08
C CYS A 2 -4.60 7.54 3.60
N ALA A 3 -4.63 6.27 3.22
CA ALA A 3 -4.57 5.83 1.84
C ALA A 3 -5.76 4.90 1.57
N GLU A 4 -6.28 4.99 0.36
CA GLU A 4 -7.17 3.97 -0.20
C GLU A 4 -6.32 2.78 -0.64
N VAL A 5 -6.80 1.57 -0.39
CA VAL A 5 -6.19 0.34 -0.89
C VAL A 5 -6.94 -0.07 -2.15
N LEU A 6 -6.24 -0.13 -3.28
CA LEU A 6 -6.82 -0.50 -4.56
C LEU A 6 -6.35 -1.89 -5.02
N LEU A 7 -7.27 -2.65 -5.59
CA LEU A 7 -6.97 -3.82 -6.40
C LEU A 7 -7.39 -3.53 -7.85
N GLY A 8 -6.40 -3.22 -8.70
CA GLY A 8 -6.67 -2.57 -9.98
C GLY A 8 -7.29 -1.19 -9.73
N ASP A 9 -8.48 -0.96 -10.27
CA ASP A 9 -9.24 0.30 -10.10
C ASP A 9 -10.30 0.21 -8.99
N VAL A 10 -10.40 -0.92 -8.28
CA VAL A 10 -11.42 -1.15 -7.24
C VAL A 10 -10.84 -0.82 -5.87
N VAL A 11 -11.49 0.08 -5.14
CA VAL A 11 -11.16 0.33 -3.72
C VAL A 11 -11.63 -0.85 -2.89
N VAL A 12 -10.68 -1.52 -2.24
CA VAL A 12 -10.94 -2.69 -1.37
C VAL A 12 -10.79 -2.37 0.11
N GLY A 13 -10.39 -1.15 0.47
CA GLY A 13 -10.17 -0.80 1.87
C GLY A 13 -9.47 0.53 2.07
N HIS A 14 -9.17 0.83 3.34
CA HIS A 14 -8.42 2.01 3.74
C HIS A 14 -7.39 1.65 4.81
N ALA A 15 -6.25 2.33 4.77
CA ALA A 15 -5.18 2.16 5.74
C ALA A 15 -4.62 3.52 6.16
N GLY A 16 -4.38 3.72 7.45
CA GLY A 16 -3.77 4.97 7.90
C GLY A 16 -3.78 5.18 9.39
N GLN A 17 -3.33 6.37 9.77
CA GLN A 17 -3.42 6.84 11.14
C GLN A 17 -4.83 7.35 11.42
N LEU A 18 -5.41 6.91 12.53
CA LEU A 18 -6.71 7.42 12.97
C LEU A 18 -6.64 8.92 13.26
N HIS A 19 -7.73 9.61 12.97
CA HIS A 19 -7.83 11.04 13.23
C HIS A 19 -7.64 11.32 14.73
N PRO A 20 -6.85 12.34 15.14
CA PRO A 20 -6.57 12.61 16.55
C PRO A 20 -7.82 12.73 17.43
N SER A 21 -8.88 13.38 16.94
CA SER A 21 -10.14 13.48 17.68
C SER A 21 -10.88 12.16 17.86
N VAL A 22 -10.71 11.18 16.96
CA VAL A 22 -11.28 9.83 17.14
C VAL A 22 -10.50 9.12 18.25
N VAL A 23 -9.17 9.17 18.18
CA VAL A 23 -8.27 8.58 19.18
C VAL A 23 -8.58 9.11 20.58
N GLU A 24 -8.72 10.42 20.74
CA GLU A 24 -9.02 11.07 22.02
C GLU A 24 -10.39 10.66 22.57
N ARG A 25 -11.45 10.77 21.77
CA ARG A 25 -12.82 10.44 22.22
C ARG A 25 -13.00 8.97 22.56
N SER A 26 -12.26 8.09 21.89
CA SER A 26 -12.32 6.64 22.09
C SER A 26 -11.31 6.13 23.13
N GLY A 27 -10.51 7.02 23.73
CA GLY A 27 -9.51 6.63 24.75
C GLY A 27 -8.37 5.75 24.20
N LEU A 28 -8.11 5.82 22.90
CA LEU A 28 -7.07 5.01 22.24
C LEU A 28 -5.68 5.64 22.44
N PRO A 29 -4.60 4.83 22.32
CA PRO A 29 -3.24 5.35 22.34
C PRO A 29 -3.02 6.42 21.26
N LYS A 30 -2.27 7.48 21.58
CA LYS A 30 -1.93 8.53 20.62
C LYS A 30 -1.19 7.93 19.42
N GLY A 31 -1.61 8.32 18.22
CA GLY A 31 -1.01 7.82 16.98
C GLY A 31 -1.47 6.42 16.58
N THR A 32 -2.56 5.89 17.16
CA THR A 32 -3.14 4.61 16.72
C THR A 32 -3.38 4.62 15.20
N CYS A 33 -2.87 3.59 14.53
CA CYS A 33 -3.14 3.32 13.12
C CYS A 33 -4.12 2.15 12.99
N ALA A 34 -4.87 2.15 11.90
CA ALA A 34 -5.82 1.09 11.57
C ALA A 34 -5.77 0.80 10.07
N VAL A 35 -6.20 -0.40 9.72
CA VAL A 35 -6.45 -0.83 8.35
C VAL A 35 -7.68 -1.72 8.34
N GLU A 36 -8.51 -1.56 7.32
CA GLU A 36 -9.65 -2.42 7.04
C GLU A 36 -9.67 -2.76 5.55
N ILE A 37 -9.90 -4.03 5.25
CA ILE A 37 -9.93 -4.58 3.88
C ILE A 37 -11.18 -5.46 3.76
N ASP A 38 -11.99 -5.19 2.74
CA ASP A 38 -13.09 -6.05 2.33
C ASP A 38 -12.54 -7.22 1.51
N LEU A 39 -12.65 -8.44 2.04
CA LEU A 39 -12.16 -9.65 1.39
C LEU A 39 -13.16 -10.22 0.38
N ASP A 40 -14.44 -9.83 0.43
CA ASP A 40 -15.45 -10.34 -0.50
C ASP A 40 -15.19 -9.82 -1.93
N VAL A 41 -14.56 -8.64 -2.03
CA VAL A 41 -14.13 -8.03 -3.30
C VAL A 41 -12.71 -8.44 -3.72
N VAL A 42 -11.99 -9.17 -2.88
CA VAL A 42 -10.64 -9.67 -3.20
C VAL A 42 -10.74 -11.06 -3.84
N PRO A 43 -10.38 -11.21 -5.13
CA PRO A 43 -10.50 -12.47 -5.84
C PRO A 43 -9.47 -13.48 -5.35
N LEU A 44 -9.92 -14.72 -5.16
CA LEU A 44 -9.03 -15.86 -5.01
C LEU A 44 -8.39 -16.15 -6.37
N THR A 45 -7.07 -15.96 -6.47
CA THR A 45 -6.29 -16.18 -7.69
C THR A 45 -5.19 -17.19 -7.43
N GLU A 46 -5.13 -18.27 -8.21
CA GLU A 46 -3.99 -19.18 -8.24
C GLU A 46 -3.06 -18.78 -9.39
N ARG A 47 -1.78 -18.53 -9.07
CA ARG A 47 -0.76 -18.13 -10.06
C ARG A 47 0.44 -19.06 -9.97
N LEU A 48 0.77 -19.74 -11.07
CA LEU A 48 1.92 -20.63 -11.20
C LEU A 48 2.92 -20.11 -12.24
N PRO A 49 3.60 -18.98 -11.98
CA PRO A 49 4.52 -18.40 -12.95
C PRO A 49 5.79 -19.24 -13.09
N ALA A 50 6.30 -19.35 -14.32
CA ALA A 50 7.61 -19.90 -14.63
C ALA A 50 8.47 -18.82 -15.32
N PRO A 51 9.02 -17.84 -14.56
CA PRO A 51 9.79 -16.76 -15.15
C PRO A 51 11.12 -17.27 -15.70
N ALA A 52 11.58 -16.67 -16.80
CA ALA A 52 12.90 -16.95 -17.34
C ALA A 52 14.00 -16.41 -16.40
N VAL A 53 15.02 -17.21 -16.15
CA VAL A 53 16.19 -16.82 -15.35
C VAL A 53 17.36 -16.54 -16.29
N SER A 54 17.81 -15.29 -16.33
CA SER A 54 18.99 -14.92 -17.12
C SER A 54 20.26 -15.52 -16.50
N PRO A 55 21.14 -16.16 -17.29
CA PRO A 55 22.44 -16.63 -16.82
C PRO A 55 23.52 -15.54 -16.88
N PHE A 56 23.22 -14.37 -17.47
CA PHE A 56 24.20 -13.31 -17.68
C PHE A 56 24.28 -12.39 -16.45
N PRO A 57 25.48 -11.85 -16.14
CA PRO A 57 25.63 -10.90 -15.03
C PRO A 57 24.75 -9.66 -15.18
N ALA A 58 24.11 -9.23 -14.09
CA ALA A 58 23.38 -7.97 -14.03
C ALA A 58 24.35 -6.77 -13.95
N VAL A 59 23.87 -5.61 -14.40
CA VAL A 59 24.54 -4.31 -14.22
C VAL A 59 23.63 -3.43 -13.37
N PHE A 60 24.22 -2.75 -12.39
CA PHE A 60 23.50 -1.87 -11.46
C PHE A 60 23.88 -0.41 -11.75
N GLN A 61 22.89 0.48 -11.84
CA GLN A 61 23.07 1.90 -12.07
C GLN A 61 22.09 2.70 -11.22
N ASP A 62 22.55 3.81 -10.66
CA ASP A 62 21.74 4.71 -9.84
C ASP A 62 21.25 5.91 -10.65
N VAL A 63 20.04 6.39 -10.36
CA VAL A 63 19.47 7.59 -10.96
C VAL A 63 18.86 8.47 -9.87
N ALA A 64 19.12 9.77 -9.91
CA ALA A 64 18.51 10.77 -9.05
C ALA A 64 17.55 11.64 -9.87
N LEU A 65 16.27 11.62 -9.49
CA LEU A 65 15.21 12.41 -10.12
C LEU A 65 14.75 13.51 -9.16
N ILE A 66 14.57 14.72 -9.69
CA ILE A 66 13.96 15.84 -8.94
C ILE A 66 12.54 16.01 -9.46
N VAL A 67 11.57 15.91 -8.56
CA VAL A 67 10.14 16.05 -8.84
C VAL A 67 9.50 17.05 -7.86
N ALA A 68 8.29 17.49 -8.15
CA ALA A 68 7.51 18.30 -7.23
C ALA A 68 7.08 17.49 -6.00
N ASP A 69 6.79 18.16 -4.88
CA ASP A 69 6.46 17.54 -3.59
C ASP A 69 5.10 16.82 -3.60
N ASP A 70 4.24 17.14 -4.57
CA ASP A 70 2.88 16.61 -4.72
C ASP A 70 2.79 15.41 -5.67
N VAL A 71 3.92 14.88 -6.14
CA VAL A 71 3.98 13.65 -6.94
C VAL A 71 3.99 12.45 -6.00
N GLU A 72 2.80 11.93 -5.68
CA GLU A 72 2.57 10.72 -4.86
C GLU A 72 2.18 9.48 -5.69
#